data_AF-A0A0Q0I505-F1
#
_entry.id   AF-A0A0Q0I505-F1
#
_cell.length_a   1.000
_cell.length_b   1.000
_cell.length_c   1.000
_cell.angle_alpha   90.00
_cell.angle_beta   90.00
_cell.angle_gamma   90.00
#
_symmetry.space_group_name_H-M   'P 1'
#
loop_
_entity.id
_entity.type
_entity.pdbx_description
1 polymer ?
#
loop_
_entity_poly.entity_id
_entity_poly.type
_entity_poly.pdbx_seq_one_letter_code
_entity_poly.pdbx_strand_id
1 'polypeptide(L)'
;MQISSYPGVGLTGAFCRGHELICQFGYRYLICKPVDKPQDPLLDIPDKTYVTSTTYGEQFLTNRHMWRNHQDVISHIYNYLMNDEYASGRGEQIKLIKEIAVALMQQDLLVIPLESD
;
A
#
# COMPACT_ATOMS: atom_id res chain seq x y z
N MET A 1 -0.29 2.40 -18.28
CA MET A 1 -0.10 1.39 -17.22
C MET A 1 1.39 1.24 -16.96
N GLN A 2 1.91 1.92 -15.94
CA GLN A 2 3.30 1.74 -15.52
C GLN A 2 3.35 0.46 -14.68
N ILE A 3 4.05 -0.56 -15.18
CA ILE A 3 4.26 -1.80 -14.44
C ILE A 3 5.17 -1.45 -13.26
N SER A 4 4.62 -1.41 -12.05
CA SER A 4 5.40 -1.27 -10.84
C SER A 4 6.22 -2.54 -10.65
N SER A 5 7.50 -2.53 -11.06
CA SER A 5 8.43 -3.60 -10.70
C SER A 5 8.87 -3.38 -9.26
N TYR A 6 8.48 -4.26 -8.35
CA TYR A 6 9.03 -4.25 -6.99
C TYR A 6 10.34 -5.04 -7.00
N PRO A 7 11.48 -4.45 -6.61
CA PRO A 7 12.73 -5.20 -6.43
C PRO A 7 12.51 -6.40 -5.51
N GLY A 8 12.93 -7.59 -5.95
CA GLY A 8 12.87 -8.82 -5.15
C GLY A 8 11.56 -9.61 -5.19
N VAL A 9 10.49 -9.09 -5.82
CA VAL A 9 9.22 -9.83 -5.97
C VAL A 9 9.13 -10.44 -7.36
N GLY A 10 8.97 -11.76 -7.44
CA GLY A 10 8.71 -12.46 -8.68
C GLY A 10 7.42 -11.92 -9.33
N LEU A 11 7.54 -11.23 -10.46
CA LEU A 11 6.40 -10.71 -11.24
C LEU A 11 5.58 -11.82 -11.93
N THR A 12 5.55 -13.02 -11.37
CA THR A 12 4.81 -14.17 -11.90
C THR A 12 3.36 -14.11 -11.42
N GLY A 13 2.57 -13.29 -12.11
CA GLY A 13 1.11 -13.22 -11.97
C GLY A 13 0.51 -12.26 -13.00
N ALA A 14 -0.59 -12.63 -13.64
CA ALA A 14 -1.22 -11.82 -14.69
C ALA A 14 -1.78 -10.47 -14.20
N PHE A 15 -1.91 -10.30 -12.87
CA PHE A 15 -2.57 -9.17 -12.23
C PHE A 15 -1.74 -8.50 -11.11
N CYS A 16 -0.43 -8.79 -10.99
CA CYS A 16 0.41 -8.19 -9.95
C CYS A 16 0.39 -6.66 -10.03
N ARG A 17 -0.25 -6.01 -9.05
CA ARG A 17 -0.43 -4.55 -8.96
C ARG A 17 -0.42 -4.10 -7.51
N GLY A 18 -0.12 -2.82 -7.29
CA GLY A 18 -0.11 -2.20 -5.97
C GLY A 18 0.84 -1.01 -5.90
N HIS A 19 1.14 -0.57 -4.69
CA HIS A 19 2.05 0.52 -4.42
C HIS A 19 3.04 0.17 -3.34
N GLU A 20 4.29 0.52 -3.57
CA GLU A 20 5.30 0.45 -2.53
C GLU A 20 5.18 1.66 -1.59
N LEU A 21 5.29 1.40 -0.30
CA LEU A 21 5.36 2.42 0.74
C LEU A 21 6.56 2.13 1.66
N ILE A 22 7.37 3.15 1.90
CA ILE A 22 8.50 3.09 2.83
C ILE A 22 8.09 3.77 4.14
N CYS A 23 8.09 3.04 5.26
CA CYS A 23 7.76 3.63 6.57
C CYS A 23 8.90 4.53 7.07
N GLN A 24 8.66 5.35 8.10
CA GLN A 24 9.68 6.26 8.66
C GLN A 24 11.01 5.59 9.04
N PHE A 25 10.99 4.30 9.38
CA PHE A 25 12.19 3.54 9.74
C PHE A 25 12.96 2.99 8.52
N GLY A 26 12.48 3.23 7.31
CA GLY A 26 13.12 2.81 6.07
C GLY A 26 12.73 1.42 5.57
N TYR A 27 11.89 0.69 6.32
CA TYR A 27 11.33 -0.60 5.89
C TYR A 27 10.33 -0.41 4.76
N ARG A 28 10.33 -1.37 3.83
CA ARG A 28 9.58 -1.36 2.59
C ARG A 28 8.36 -2.26 2.71
N TYR A 29 7.24 -1.80 2.20
CA TYR A 29 5.98 -2.54 2.22
C TYR A 29 5.29 -2.45 0.86
N LEU A 30 4.70 -3.55 0.42
CA LEU A 30 3.76 -3.58 -0.67
C LEU A 30 2.34 -3.40 -0.14
N ILE A 31 1.63 -2.43 -0.70
CA ILE A 31 0.20 -2.22 -0.48
C ILE A 31 -0.54 -2.67 -1.75
N CYS A 32 -1.37 -3.71 -1.65
CA CYS A 32 -2.10 -4.25 -2.79
C CYS A 32 -3.49 -4.76 -2.39
N LYS A 33 -4.41 -4.87 -3.34
CA LYS A 33 -5.69 -5.56 -3.14
C LYS A 33 -5.46 -7.07 -3.03
N PRO A 34 -6.30 -7.82 -2.30
CA PRO A 34 -6.17 -9.28 -2.23
C PRO A 34 -6.13 -9.98 -3.59
N VAL A 35 -6.89 -9.47 -4.57
CA VAL A 35 -6.95 -10.01 -5.94
C VAL A 35 -5.68 -9.75 -6.76
N ASP A 36 -4.92 -8.72 -6.39
CA ASP A 36 -3.69 -8.30 -7.07
C ASP A 36 -2.43 -8.80 -6.34
N LYS A 37 -2.61 -9.57 -5.24
CA LYS A 37 -1.50 -10.10 -4.44
C LYS A 37 -0.59 -10.97 -5.33
N PRO A 38 0.73 -10.71 -5.34
CA PRO A 38 1.68 -11.57 -6.05
C PRO A 38 1.62 -13.03 -5.57
N GLN A 39 1.67 -13.97 -6.51
CA GLN A 39 1.80 -15.40 -6.23
C GLN A 39 3.28 -15.77 -6.09
N ASP A 40 3.95 -15.12 -5.14
CA ASP A 40 5.35 -15.38 -4.83
C ASP A 40 5.43 -16.13 -3.49
N PRO A 41 5.92 -17.39 -3.46
CA PRO A 41 6.08 -18.17 -2.24
C PRO A 41 7.06 -17.57 -1.23
N LEU A 42 7.97 -16.70 -1.68
CA LEU A 42 8.96 -16.04 -0.84
C LEU A 42 8.44 -14.72 -0.25
N LEU A 43 7.29 -14.24 -0.71
CA LEU A 43 6.69 -13.04 -0.18
C LEU A 43 6.11 -13.29 1.21
N ASP A 44 6.42 -12.40 2.14
CA ASP A 44 5.91 -12.48 3.50
C ASP A 44 4.37 -12.51 3.56
N ILE A 45 3.87 -13.03 4.68
CA ILE A 45 2.43 -12.96 4.96
C ILE A 45 2.01 -11.49 5.18
N PRO A 46 0.79 -11.10 4.77
CA PRO A 46 0.28 -9.77 5.07
C PRO A 46 0.31 -9.48 6.57
N ASP A 47 0.80 -8.29 6.93
CA ASP A 47 0.85 -7.81 8.29
C ASP A 47 -0.57 -7.59 8.83
N LYS A 48 -0.92 -8.35 9.87
CA LYS A 48 -2.25 -8.33 10.48
C LYS A 48 -2.44 -7.18 11.47
N THR A 49 -1.40 -6.43 11.78
CA THR A 49 -1.45 -5.29 12.72
C THR A 49 -2.56 -4.31 12.33
N TYR A 50 -2.66 -4.01 11.04
CA TYR A 50 -3.60 -3.01 10.50
C TYR A 50 -5.05 -3.49 10.40
N VAL A 51 -5.30 -4.80 10.58
CA VAL A 51 -6.64 -5.40 10.57
C VAL A 51 -7.38 -5.15 11.89
N THR A 52 -6.64 -4.84 12.97
CA THR A 52 -7.19 -4.74 14.32
C THR A 52 -7.89 -3.41 14.61
N SER A 53 -7.43 -2.31 14.00
CA SER A 53 -7.95 -0.96 14.20
C SER A 53 -7.46 -0.02 13.11
N THR A 54 -8.33 0.89 12.66
CA THR A 54 -7.96 1.95 11.72
C THR A 54 -6.84 2.84 12.27
N THR A 55 -6.72 3.00 13.59
CA THR A 55 -5.68 3.83 14.21
C THR A 55 -4.27 3.39 13.81
N TYR A 56 -4.01 2.08 13.73
CA TYR A 56 -2.69 1.58 13.31
C TYR A 56 -2.41 1.88 11.83
N GLY A 57 -3.42 1.74 10.97
CA GLY A 57 -3.32 2.10 9.55
C GLY A 57 -3.08 3.60 9.36
N GLU A 58 -3.82 4.45 10.08
CA GLU A 58 -3.66 5.90 10.04
C GLU A 58 -2.24 6.31 10.48
N GLN A 59 -1.75 5.75 11.58
CA GLN A 59 -0.40 6.02 12.08
C GLN A 59 0.68 5.56 11.08
N PHE A 60 0.52 4.38 10.48
CA PHE A 60 1.46 3.86 9.48
C PHE A 60 1.56 4.75 8.25
N LEU A 61 0.42 5.19 7.70
CA LEU A 61 0.36 6.05 6.50
C LEU A 61 0.84 7.49 6.79
N THR A 62 0.55 7.98 8.00
CA THR A 62 1.01 9.30 8.46
C THR A 62 2.53 9.29 8.67
N ASN A 63 3.05 8.25 9.32
CA ASN A 63 4.47 8.06 9.64
C ASN A 63 5.23 7.37 8.49
N ARG A 64 4.91 7.72 7.24
CA ARG A 64 5.69 7.30 6.07
C ARG A 64 6.98 8.12 5.95
N HIS A 65 8.02 7.56 5.36
CA HIS A 65 9.27 8.31 5.14
C HIS A 65 9.04 9.41 4.10
N MET A 66 9.13 10.68 4.51
CA MET A 66 8.75 11.81 3.66
C MET A 66 9.54 11.91 2.35
N TRP A 67 10.81 11.51 2.33
CA TRP A 67 11.70 11.72 1.17
C TRP A 67 11.94 10.49 0.30
N ARG A 68 11.61 9.30 0.82
CA ARG A 68 11.82 8.02 0.11
C ARG A 68 10.55 7.55 -0.60
N ASN A 69 9.42 8.20 -0.32
CA ASN A 69 8.16 7.98 -1.02
C ASN A 69 7.89 9.12 -2.00
N HIS A 70 7.12 8.82 -3.04
CA HIS A 70 6.54 9.85 -3.89
C HIS A 70 5.66 10.80 -3.06
N GLN A 71 5.66 12.10 -3.37
CA GLN A 71 4.88 13.09 -2.61
C GLN A 71 3.38 12.74 -2.59
N ASP A 72 2.87 12.25 -3.72
CA ASP A 72 1.48 11.84 -3.91
C ASP A 72 1.19 10.35 -3.61
N VAL A 73 2.08 9.63 -2.91
CA VAL A 73 1.90 8.18 -2.67
C VAL A 73 0.54 7.83 -2.05
N ILE A 74 0.04 8.66 -1.14
CA ILE A 74 -1.28 8.48 -0.50
C ILE A 74 -2.40 8.59 -1.52
N SER A 75 -2.33 9.60 -2.40
CA SER A 75 -3.31 9.80 -3.47
C SER A 75 -3.30 8.64 -4.46
N HIS A 76 -2.12 8.11 -4.80
CA HIS A 76 -2.01 6.94 -5.68
C HIS A 76 -2.62 5.69 -5.05
N ILE A 77 -2.32 5.41 -3.77
CA ILE A 77 -2.93 4.28 -3.05
C ILE A 77 -4.46 4.44 -3.01
N TYR A 78 -4.96 5.65 -2.78
CA TYR A 78 -6.39 5.93 -2.78
C TYR A 78 -7.04 5.71 -4.14
N ASN A 79 -6.45 6.22 -5.21
CA ASN A 79 -6.93 6.04 -6.58
C ASN A 79 -6.94 4.56 -6.98
N TYR A 80 -5.90 3.83 -6.58
CA TYR A 80 -5.82 2.39 -6.74
C TYR A 80 -6.94 1.66 -5.98
N LEU A 81 -7.21 2.04 -4.72
CA LEU A 81 -8.35 1.51 -3.95
C LEU A 81 -9.67 1.72 -4.71
N MET A 82 -9.91 2.94 -5.20
CA MET A 82 -11.15 3.31 -5.89
C MET A 82 -11.27 2.78 -7.33
N ASN A 83 -10.21 2.19 -7.89
CA ASN A 83 -10.12 1.86 -9.33
C ASN A 83 -10.37 3.09 -10.24
N ASP A 84 -9.96 4.28 -9.79
CA ASP A 84 -10.16 5.54 -10.51
C ASP A 84 -8.90 6.42 -10.37
N GLU A 85 -8.23 6.67 -11.50
CA GLU A 85 -6.98 7.44 -11.59
C GLU A 85 -7.13 8.91 -11.13
N TYR A 86 -8.35 9.42 -10.95
CA TYR A 86 -8.64 10.81 -10.60
C TYR A 86 -9.44 10.99 -9.31
N ALA A 87 -9.74 9.93 -8.57
CA ALA A 87 -10.59 9.99 -7.37
C ALA A 87 -10.05 10.95 -6.29
N SER A 88 -8.72 11.05 -6.15
CA SER A 88 -8.04 11.87 -5.14
C SER A 88 -8.05 13.37 -5.41
N GLY A 89 -8.45 13.83 -6.61
CA GLY A 89 -8.31 15.22 -7.04
C GLY A 89 -9.07 16.28 -6.22
N ARG A 90 -9.78 15.88 -5.16
CA ARG A 90 -10.64 16.74 -4.33
C ARG A 90 -10.54 16.48 -2.82
N GLY A 91 -9.70 15.55 -2.38
CA GLY A 91 -9.63 15.12 -0.97
C GLY A 91 -8.49 15.75 -0.18
N GLU A 92 -8.77 16.19 1.05
CA GLU A 92 -7.70 16.48 2.03
C GLU A 92 -6.94 15.18 2.34
N GLN A 93 -5.60 15.24 2.40
CA GLN A 93 -4.75 14.05 2.64
C GLN A 93 -5.17 13.26 3.89
N ILE A 94 -5.61 13.94 4.94
CA ILE A 94 -6.10 13.31 6.18
C ILE A 94 -7.35 12.45 5.92
N LYS A 95 -8.26 12.88 5.05
CA LYS A 95 -9.46 12.10 4.69
C LYS A 95 -9.07 10.86 3.90
N LEU A 96 -8.15 11.01 2.94
CA LEU A 96 -7.63 9.87 2.17
C LEU A 96 -6.98 8.82 3.07
N ILE A 97 -6.15 9.25 4.04
CA ILE A 97 -5.50 8.36 5.01
C ILE A 97 -6.55 7.57 5.81
N LYS A 98 -7.62 8.23 6.28
CA LYS A 98 -8.70 7.57 7.03
C LYS A 98 -9.42 6.52 6.18
N GLU A 99 -9.74 6.84 4.94
CA GLU A 99 -10.41 5.91 4.02
C GLU A 99 -9.53 4.71 3.70
N ILE A 100 -8.23 4.93 3.44
CA ILE A 100 -7.28 3.82 3.24
C ILE A 100 -7.16 2.98 4.51
N ALA A 101 -7.10 3.59 5.70
CA ALA A 101 -7.01 2.85 6.95
C ALA A 101 -8.23 1.98 7.24
N VAL A 102 -9.43 2.43 6.85
CA VAL A 102 -10.65 1.61 6.87
C VAL A 102 -10.51 0.40 5.94
N ALA A 103 -10.02 0.61 4.71
CA ALA A 103 -9.80 -0.48 3.75
C ALA A 103 -8.75 -1.49 4.23
N LEU A 104 -7.69 -1.04 4.92
CA LEU A 104 -6.71 -1.90 5.57
C LEU A 104 -7.35 -2.77 6.65
N MET A 105 -8.20 -2.15 7.48
CA MET A 105 -8.91 -2.85 8.55
C MET A 105 -9.89 -3.90 7.99
N GLN A 106 -10.58 -3.57 6.89
CA GLN A 106 -11.53 -4.43 6.20
C GLN A 106 -10.87 -5.48 5.31
N GLN A 107 -9.53 -5.45 5.19
CA GLN A 107 -8.74 -6.32 4.32
C GLN A 107 -9.01 -6.15 2.82
N ASP A 108 -9.61 -5.04 2.42
CA ASP A 108 -9.72 -4.63 1.00
C ASP A 108 -8.37 -4.20 0.44
N LEU A 109 -7.45 -3.81 1.32
CA LEU A 109 -6.04 -3.63 1.05
C LEU A 109 -5.21 -4.47 2.03
N LEU A 110 -4.15 -5.08 1.50
CA LEU A 110 -3.15 -5.83 2.24
C LEU A 110 -1.87 -4.98 2.36
N VAL A 111 -1.21 -5.03 3.52
CA VAL A 111 0.16 -4.53 3.69
C VAL A 111 1.07 -5.73 3.84
N ILE A 112 2.08 -5.84 2.98
CA ILE A 112 2.99 -6.98 2.95
C ILE A 112 4.41 -6.45 3.10
N PRO A 113 5.16 -6.86 4.14
CA PRO A 113 6.57 -6.52 4.26
C PRO A 113 7.35 -6.99 3.03
N LEU A 114 8.32 -6.19 2.59
CA LEU A 114 9.28 -6.57 1.57
C LEU A 114 10.64 -6.70 2.23
N GLU A 115 11.43 -7.70 1.83
CA GLU A 115 12.83 -7.79 2.26
C GLU A 115 13.56 -6.49 1.91
N SER A 116 14.31 -5.99 2.89
CA SER A 116 15.19 -4.84 2.68
C SER A 116 16.52 -5.37 2.17
N ASP A 117 17.00 -4.85 1.03
CA ASP A 117 18.36 -5.09 0.54
C ASP A 117 19.42 -4.72 1.60
#